data_AF-A0A804HPL8-F1
#
_entry.id   AF-A0A804HPL8-F1
#
_cell.length_a   1.000
_cell.length_b   1.000
_cell.length_c   1.000
_cell.angle_alpha   90.00
_cell.angle_beta   90.00
_cell.angle_gamma   90.00
#
_symmetry.space_group_name_H-M   'P 1'
#
loop_
_entity.id
_entity.type
_entity.pdbx_description
1 polymer ?
#
loop_
_entity_poly.entity_id
_entity_poly.type
_entity_poly.pdbx_seq_one_letter_code
_entity_poly.pdbx_strand_id
1 'polypeptide(L)'
;MTMWWKLMPSSSSKSCNSLATGEELFMASNADGSSTPLNVNEEYEKTLRTKSFLDMWSRVHRVQPQRTVSSIASSSEDGDDGDEDRKEASHLDTSPCTDSSHVSYANLLEPSQESLVAAMATVHGRSAHLRAHSLLLEYFDVTFQACDACAKLLASLSRAREHHRSIRHLLAKVSSACFDDNDCCADVDHLASLLRLENPLCSANLARFYSVQSQYRTLMQQLTKAHRRTLRMVRLIRLTKKAARIVVVSACSIAVAAALAIAAHTVIGIGVVAAAAPMVMTTRPRAAMRRGRAARARHLERLGAQVGAAAKGAYIVGRDFDTISRTVRRAHDEVEHEREMARMALRGRELQLAREVAREVEGGAARVEEQLEELEEHVYLCLITINRSRSMVAQEVMEGGAVAAKAMA
;
A
#
# COMPACT_ATOMS: atom_id res chain seq x y z
N MET A 1 13.64 -1.29 23.95
CA MET A 1 12.33 -0.99 24.59
C MET A 1 12.60 -0.13 25.81
N THR A 2 12.57 1.19 25.62
CA THR A 2 12.73 2.18 26.70
C THR A 2 11.67 3.25 26.50
N MET A 3 11.14 3.71 27.64
CA MET A 3 9.82 4.26 27.89
C MET A 3 9.59 5.68 27.34
N TRP A 4 8.46 5.94 26.69
CA TRP A 4 7.96 7.29 26.42
C TRP A 4 6.42 7.30 26.59
N TRP A 5 5.94 7.72 27.76
CA TRP A 5 4.49 7.93 27.99
C TRP A 5 4.18 9.07 28.96
N LYS A 6 5.08 10.04 29.12
CA LYS A 6 4.76 11.26 29.86
C LYS A 6 5.25 12.47 29.10
N LEU A 7 4.33 13.44 29.00
CA LEU A 7 4.48 14.81 28.50
C LEU A 7 4.04 15.01 27.04
N MET A 8 2.72 15.11 26.84
CA MET A 8 2.14 16.02 25.85
C MET A 8 1.19 16.97 26.60
N PRO A 9 1.36 18.31 26.54
CA PRO A 9 0.36 19.24 27.00
C PRO A 9 -0.80 19.30 25.99
N SER A 10 -2.02 19.30 26.53
CA SER A 10 -3.29 19.50 25.85
C SER A 10 -3.26 20.71 24.91
N SER A 11 -3.36 20.48 23.60
CA SER A 11 -3.63 21.56 22.64
C SER A 11 -5.14 21.70 22.42
N SER A 12 -5.59 22.92 22.65
CA SER A 12 -6.96 23.40 22.72
C SER A 12 -7.63 23.44 21.34
N SER A 13 -8.75 22.73 21.21
CA SER A 13 -9.70 22.88 20.11
C SER A 13 -10.24 24.31 20.04
N LYS A 14 -10.04 24.99 18.92
CA LYS A 14 -10.87 26.16 18.54
C LYS A 14 -11.62 25.88 17.26
N SER A 15 -12.92 25.68 17.47
CA SER A 15 -13.99 25.64 16.48
C SER A 15 -14.21 27.02 15.85
N CYS A 16 -14.37 27.06 14.52
CA CYS A 16 -15.13 28.10 13.83
C CYS A 16 -15.97 27.47 12.73
N ASN A 17 -17.29 27.45 12.95
CA ASN A 17 -18.32 27.18 11.95
C ASN A 17 -18.79 28.51 11.32
N SER A 18 -19.00 28.53 10.00
CA SER A 18 -20.14 29.21 9.33
C SER A 18 -20.36 28.54 7.96
N LEU A 19 -21.47 27.84 7.73
CA LEU A 19 -22.82 28.27 7.33
C LEU A 19 -22.97 28.51 5.81
N ALA A 20 -23.64 27.60 5.11
CA ALA A 20 -24.94 27.85 4.45
C ALA A 20 -25.31 26.80 3.37
N THR A 21 -26.51 26.21 3.55
CA THR A 21 -27.54 25.82 2.54
C THR A 21 -27.19 24.77 1.46
N GLY A 22 -27.97 23.72 1.20
CA GLY A 22 -29.29 23.30 1.65
C GLY A 22 -29.73 22.03 0.89
N GLU A 23 -30.94 21.58 1.21
CA GLU A 23 -31.75 20.49 0.62
C GLU A 23 -31.69 19.09 1.28
N GLU A 24 -32.78 18.85 2.02
CA GLU A 24 -33.20 17.64 2.72
C GLU A 24 -33.51 16.47 1.78
N LEU A 25 -33.23 15.25 2.24
CA LEU A 25 -34.18 14.16 2.04
C LEU A 25 -34.19 13.23 3.27
N PHE A 26 -35.34 13.26 3.95
CA PHE A 26 -35.84 12.39 5.02
C PHE A 26 -35.35 10.93 4.97
N MET A 27 -34.80 10.43 6.07
CA MET A 27 -35.00 9.05 6.54
C MET A 27 -35.02 9.02 8.07
N ALA A 28 -36.03 8.35 8.60
CA ALA A 28 -36.49 8.40 9.97
C ALA A 28 -35.45 7.98 11.01
N SER A 29 -35.47 8.72 12.13
CA SER A 29 -34.74 8.49 13.36
C SER A 29 -35.17 7.18 14.02
N ASN A 30 -34.21 6.28 14.22
CA ASN A 30 -34.22 5.35 15.35
C ASN A 30 -33.06 5.77 16.25
N ALA A 31 -33.39 6.57 17.26
CA ALA A 31 -32.50 6.92 18.33
C ALA A 31 -32.48 5.78 19.35
N ASP A 32 -31.52 4.87 19.22
CA ASP A 32 -30.89 4.28 20.39
C ASP A 32 -29.49 3.78 20.03
N GLY A 33 -28.48 4.39 20.65
CA GLY A 33 -27.09 4.21 20.31
C GLY A 33 -26.32 5.48 20.63
N SER A 34 -25.84 5.57 21.87
CA SER A 34 -24.85 6.54 22.28
C SER A 34 -23.57 6.33 21.46
N SER A 35 -23.47 6.94 20.30
CA SER A 35 -22.19 7.06 19.60
C SER A 35 -21.37 8.09 20.35
N THR A 36 -20.53 7.64 21.28
CA THR A 36 -19.37 8.43 21.71
C THR A 36 -18.65 8.89 20.44
N PRO A 37 -18.31 10.19 20.32
CA PRO A 37 -17.57 10.67 19.15
C PRO A 37 -16.28 9.84 19.05
N LEU A 38 -16.12 9.13 17.93
CA LEU A 38 -14.94 8.30 17.68
C LEU A 38 -13.71 9.18 17.81
N ASN A 39 -12.93 8.95 18.87
CA ASN A 39 -11.66 9.63 19.06
C ASN A 39 -10.66 9.03 18.08
N VAL A 40 -10.52 9.66 16.90
CA VAL A 40 -9.62 9.20 15.81
C VAL A 40 -8.19 9.00 16.31
N ASN A 41 -7.74 9.82 17.25
CA ASN A 41 -6.41 9.69 17.85
C ASN A 41 -6.28 8.41 18.68
N GLU A 42 -7.31 8.07 19.46
CA GLU A 42 -7.33 6.83 20.24
C GLU A 42 -7.38 5.59 19.33
N GLU A 43 -8.12 5.64 18.23
CA GLU A 43 -8.15 4.55 17.25
C GLU A 43 -6.80 4.38 16.54
N TYR A 44 -6.15 5.48 16.19
CA TYR A 44 -4.79 5.48 15.63
C TYR A 44 -3.79 4.82 16.59
N GLU A 45 -3.74 5.30 17.83
CA GLU A 45 -2.89 4.77 18.90
C GLU A 45 -3.13 3.28 19.18
N LYS A 46 -4.39 2.85 19.15
CA LYS A 46 -4.75 1.44 19.31
C LYS A 46 -4.23 0.61 18.14
N THR A 47 -4.20 1.16 16.93
CA THR A 47 -3.71 0.48 15.73
C THR A 47 -2.21 0.19 15.82
N LEU A 48 -1.42 1.13 16.33
CA LEU A 48 0.03 0.96 16.55
C LEU A 48 0.35 -0.12 17.60
N ARG A 49 -0.57 -0.40 18.53
CA ARG A 49 -0.42 -1.46 19.55
C ARG A 49 -0.91 -2.83 19.10
N THR A 50 -1.36 -2.97 17.85
CA THR A 50 -1.84 -4.27 17.35
C THR A 50 -0.71 -5.27 17.15
N LYS A 51 -1.01 -6.56 17.30
CA LYS A 51 -0.06 -7.65 17.02
C LYS A 51 0.48 -7.60 15.59
N SER A 52 -0.36 -7.25 14.61
CA SER A 52 0.05 -7.10 13.21
C SER A 52 1.07 -5.99 13.01
N PHE A 53 0.95 -4.88 13.75
CA PHE A 53 1.92 -3.80 13.71
C PHE A 53 3.24 -4.23 14.31
N LEU A 54 3.22 -4.79 15.53
CA LEU A 54 4.43 -5.25 16.21
C LEU A 54 5.16 -6.34 15.43
N ASP A 55 4.43 -7.27 14.81
CA ASP A 55 5.02 -8.31 13.95
C ASP A 55 5.71 -7.69 12.73
N MET A 56 5.00 -6.83 11.99
CA MET A 56 5.57 -6.14 10.82
C MET A 56 6.81 -5.33 11.18
N TRP A 57 6.73 -4.54 12.25
CA TRP A 57 7.84 -3.78 12.80
C TRP A 57 9.04 -4.68 13.06
N SER A 58 8.84 -5.80 13.77
CA SER A 58 9.91 -6.74 14.10
C SER A 58 10.55 -7.38 12.87
N ARG A 59 9.74 -7.74 11.86
CA ARG A 59 10.23 -8.36 10.61
C ARG A 59 11.07 -7.40 9.79
N VAL A 60 10.62 -6.16 9.66
CA VAL A 60 11.37 -5.11 8.97
C VAL A 60 12.70 -4.83 9.67
N HIS A 61 12.71 -4.78 11.01
CA HIS A 61 13.93 -4.54 11.77
C HIS A 61 14.93 -5.70 11.71
N ARG A 62 14.47 -6.95 11.51
CA ARG A 62 15.35 -8.09 11.21
C ARG A 62 15.96 -8.02 9.81
N VAL A 63 15.28 -7.36 8.89
CA VAL A 63 15.66 -7.23 7.48
C VAL A 63 16.56 -6.02 7.23
N GLN A 64 16.43 -4.96 8.03
CA GLN A 64 17.39 -3.86 7.98
C GLN A 64 18.75 -4.36 8.49
N PRO A 65 19.86 -4.12 7.76
CA PRO A 65 21.19 -4.37 8.28
C PRO A 65 21.35 -3.54 9.56
N GLN A 66 21.45 -4.19 10.72
CA GLN A 66 22.04 -3.53 11.86
C GLN A 66 23.48 -3.23 11.43
N ARG A 67 23.81 -1.95 11.22
CA ARG A 67 25.20 -1.52 11.34
C ARG A 67 25.56 -1.78 12.79
N THR A 68 26.07 -2.98 13.05
CA THR A 68 26.79 -3.32 14.25
C THR A 68 27.94 -2.33 14.31
N VAL A 69 27.79 -1.31 15.14
CA VAL A 69 28.94 -0.62 15.71
C VAL A 69 29.60 -1.69 16.56
N SER A 70 30.58 -2.39 15.99
CA SER A 70 31.42 -3.30 16.74
C SER A 70 31.99 -2.52 17.92
N SER A 71 31.57 -2.92 19.11
CA SER A 71 32.15 -2.48 20.37
C SER A 71 33.66 -2.58 20.29
N ILE A 72 34.35 -1.45 20.39
CA ILE A 72 35.73 -1.45 20.86
C ILE A 72 35.62 -1.84 22.33
N ALA A 73 35.85 -3.12 22.58
CA ALA A 73 36.05 -3.63 23.92
C ALA A 73 37.31 -2.96 24.47
N SER A 74 37.16 -2.31 25.62
CA SER A 74 38.27 -1.95 26.49
C SER A 74 39.06 -3.21 26.82
N SER A 75 40.35 -3.20 26.53
CA SER A 75 41.35 -3.97 27.27
C SER A 75 42.50 -3.03 27.59
N SER A 76 42.46 -2.51 28.81
CA SER A 76 43.64 -2.10 29.57
C SER A 76 44.57 -3.29 29.73
N GLU A 77 45.86 -3.10 29.45
CA GLU A 77 46.95 -3.52 30.34
C GLU A 77 48.27 -2.87 29.89
N ASP A 78 49.06 -2.52 30.90
CA ASP A 78 50.34 -1.83 30.90
C ASP A 78 51.48 -2.59 30.20
N GLY A 79 52.52 -1.84 29.77
CA GLY A 79 53.90 -2.32 29.84
C GLY A 79 54.79 -2.16 28.60
N ASP A 80 55.71 -1.18 28.71
CA ASP A 80 57.16 -1.31 28.49
C ASP A 80 57.81 -1.18 27.08
N ASP A 81 59.05 -0.67 27.17
CA ASP A 81 59.99 -0.10 26.20
C ASP A 81 60.36 -0.89 24.92
N GLY A 82 60.84 -0.14 23.92
CA GLY A 82 61.85 -0.66 22.97
C GLY A 82 61.78 -0.12 21.53
N ASP A 83 62.71 0.77 21.18
CA ASP A 83 63.08 1.18 19.81
C ASP A 83 63.33 -0.02 18.88
N GLU A 84 62.92 0.09 17.60
CA GLU A 84 63.82 -0.07 16.44
C GLU A 84 63.14 0.22 15.08
N ASP A 85 63.91 0.88 14.22
CA ASP A 85 63.65 1.26 12.83
C ASP A 85 63.13 0.14 11.92
N ARG A 86 62.06 0.40 11.14
CA ARG A 86 61.99 -0.14 9.77
C ARG A 86 61.05 0.61 8.81
N LYS A 87 61.63 0.93 7.65
CA LYS A 87 61.05 1.56 6.46
C LYS A 87 59.90 0.78 5.79
N GLU A 88 58.92 1.56 5.33
CA GLU A 88 58.34 1.57 3.96
C GLU A 88 57.71 0.27 3.40
N ALA A 89 56.38 0.28 3.23
CA ALA A 89 55.72 -0.01 1.95
C ALA A 89 54.20 0.20 2.06
N SER A 90 53.73 1.19 1.34
CA SER A 90 52.33 1.43 0.97
C SER A 90 51.77 0.25 0.18
N HIS A 91 50.70 -0.38 0.67
CA HIS A 91 49.76 -1.12 -0.18
C HIS A 91 48.34 -0.78 0.24
N LEU A 92 47.72 0.06 -0.61
CA LEU A 92 46.29 0.33 -0.63
C LEU A 92 45.58 -0.93 -1.09
N ASP A 93 45.14 -1.77 -0.17
CA ASP A 93 44.12 -2.78 -0.46
C ASP A 93 42.75 -2.08 -0.51
N THR A 94 42.48 -1.52 -1.69
CA THR A 94 41.11 -1.20 -2.13
C THR A 94 40.41 -2.54 -2.40
N SER A 95 39.84 -3.14 -1.36
CA SER A 95 38.89 -4.22 -1.53
C SER A 95 37.50 -3.62 -1.79
N PRO A 96 36.89 -3.84 -2.96
CA PRO A 96 35.51 -3.46 -3.18
C PRO A 96 34.64 -4.41 -2.35
N CYS A 97 33.91 -3.89 -1.36
CA CYS A 97 32.84 -4.60 -0.70
C CYS A 97 31.72 -4.91 -1.72
N THR A 98 31.91 -5.96 -2.51
CA THR A 98 30.84 -6.64 -3.23
C THR A 98 30.06 -7.51 -2.25
N ASP A 99 28.75 -7.57 -2.49
CA ASP A 99 27.74 -8.40 -1.81
C ASP A 99 27.26 -7.93 -0.44
N SER A 100 26.66 -6.73 -0.43
CA SER A 100 25.47 -6.53 0.42
C SER A 100 24.42 -7.53 -0.04
N SER A 101 24.25 -8.60 0.73
CA SER A 101 23.12 -9.51 0.63
C SER A 101 21.85 -8.68 0.48
N HIS A 102 21.25 -8.75 -0.69
CA HIS A 102 20.05 -7.99 -1.03
C HIS A 102 18.94 -8.50 -0.12
N VAL A 103 18.80 -7.92 1.08
CA VAL A 103 17.84 -8.41 2.06
C VAL A 103 16.46 -8.21 1.45
N SER A 104 15.87 -9.32 1.03
CA SER A 104 14.72 -9.27 0.16
C SER A 104 13.50 -8.98 1.01
N TYR A 105 13.07 -7.72 0.97
CA TYR A 105 11.77 -7.29 1.50
C TYR A 105 10.60 -8.07 0.88
N ALA A 106 10.83 -8.91 -0.14
CA ALA A 106 9.90 -9.94 -0.61
C ALA A 106 9.39 -10.86 0.52
N ASN A 107 10.20 -11.11 1.55
CA ASN A 107 9.82 -11.94 2.69
C ASN A 107 8.84 -11.26 3.65
N LEU A 108 8.57 -9.95 3.46
CA LEU A 108 7.51 -9.26 4.19
C LEU A 108 6.13 -9.55 3.59
N LEU A 109 6.05 -10.02 2.34
CA LEU A 109 4.79 -10.14 1.63
C LEU A 109 4.04 -11.42 1.94
N GLU A 110 2.77 -11.27 2.27
CA GLU A 110 1.85 -12.39 2.52
C GLU A 110 0.56 -12.24 1.70
N PRO A 111 0.22 -13.23 0.85
CA PRO A 111 1.05 -14.38 0.43
C PRO A 111 2.27 -13.96 -0.41
N SER A 112 3.28 -14.83 -0.46
CA SER A 112 4.50 -14.60 -1.25
C SER A 112 4.18 -14.53 -2.75
N GLN A 113 5.03 -13.82 -3.50
CA GLN A 113 4.84 -13.66 -4.95
C GLN A 113 4.86 -15.01 -5.68
N GLU A 114 5.73 -15.91 -5.27
CA GLU A 114 5.88 -17.26 -5.85
C GLU A 114 4.63 -18.12 -5.65
N SER A 115 4.04 -18.09 -4.45
CA SER A 115 2.80 -18.80 -4.15
C SER A 115 1.64 -18.34 -5.04
N LEU A 116 1.58 -17.04 -5.33
CA LEU A 116 0.55 -16.44 -6.19
C LEU A 116 0.73 -16.79 -7.67
N VAL A 117 1.97 -16.79 -8.16
CA VAL A 117 2.28 -17.18 -9.54
C VAL A 117 1.88 -18.65 -9.76
N ALA A 118 2.22 -19.54 -8.82
CA ALA A 118 1.83 -20.94 -8.87
C ALA A 118 0.29 -21.11 -8.85
N ALA A 119 -0.42 -20.39 -7.98
CA ALA A 119 -1.88 -20.43 -7.92
C ALA A 119 -2.53 -19.94 -9.22
N MET A 120 -2.06 -18.84 -9.80
CA MET A 120 -2.65 -18.25 -11.00
C MET A 120 -2.38 -19.04 -12.30
N ALA A 121 -1.28 -19.80 -12.36
CA ALA A 121 -0.98 -20.68 -13.50
C ALA A 121 -2.08 -21.74 -13.73
N THR A 122 -2.72 -22.22 -12.65
CA THR A 122 -3.76 -23.25 -12.71
C THR A 122 -5.12 -22.75 -13.23
N VAL A 123 -5.33 -21.42 -13.30
CA VAL A 123 -6.64 -20.80 -13.58
C VAL A 123 -6.84 -20.48 -15.07
N HIS A 124 -5.84 -20.71 -15.93
CA HIS A 124 -5.84 -20.20 -17.30
C HIS A 124 -6.76 -20.98 -18.27
N GLY A 125 -7.95 -20.42 -18.54
CA GLY A 125 -8.86 -20.94 -19.57
C GLY A 125 -9.95 -19.96 -20.02
N ARG A 126 -9.72 -19.32 -21.19
CA ARG A 126 -10.62 -18.54 -22.09
C ARG A 126 -10.46 -17.00 -22.15
N SER A 127 -10.53 -16.49 -23.39
CA SER A 127 -9.91 -15.22 -23.83
C SER A 127 -10.67 -13.92 -23.57
N ALA A 128 -11.93 -13.93 -23.14
CA ALA A 128 -12.67 -12.67 -22.89
C ALA A 128 -12.36 -12.04 -21.51
N HIS A 129 -11.80 -12.82 -20.59
CA HIS A 129 -11.48 -12.41 -19.21
C HIS A 129 -9.98 -12.18 -18.99
N LEU A 130 -9.15 -12.38 -20.03
CA LEU A 130 -7.71 -12.16 -20.01
C LEU A 130 -7.32 -10.81 -19.40
N ARG A 131 -8.05 -9.72 -19.73
CA ARG A 131 -7.76 -8.40 -19.19
C ARG A 131 -8.01 -8.28 -17.68
N ALA A 132 -9.04 -8.94 -17.15
CA ALA A 132 -9.32 -8.89 -15.72
C ALA A 132 -8.30 -9.74 -14.94
N HIS A 133 -7.91 -10.89 -15.49
CA HIS A 133 -6.84 -11.71 -14.94
C HIS A 133 -5.47 -11.02 -15.04
N SER A 134 -5.17 -10.34 -16.14
CA SER A 134 -3.93 -9.56 -16.29
C SER A 134 -3.86 -8.44 -15.26
N LEU A 135 -4.99 -7.78 -14.97
CA LEU A 135 -5.05 -6.76 -13.92
C LEU A 135 -4.85 -7.32 -12.51
N LEU A 136 -5.25 -8.57 -12.25
CA LEU A 136 -4.97 -9.24 -10.98
C LEU A 136 -3.47 -9.59 -10.85
N LEU A 137 -2.83 -10.02 -11.94
CA LEU A 137 -1.38 -10.23 -11.98
C LEU A 137 -0.62 -8.91 -11.76
N GLU A 138 -1.02 -7.87 -12.49
CA GLU A 138 -0.48 -6.51 -12.34
C GLU A 138 -0.68 -5.99 -10.90
N TYR A 139 -1.82 -6.28 -10.27
CA TYR A 139 -2.04 -5.94 -8.86
C TYR A 139 -1.01 -6.58 -7.91
N PHE A 140 -0.71 -7.86 -8.09
CA PHE A 140 0.29 -8.55 -7.26
C PHE A 140 1.71 -8.07 -7.54
N ASP A 141 2.03 -7.71 -8.78
CA ASP A 141 3.32 -7.12 -9.13
C ASP A 141 3.48 -5.70 -8.55
N VAL A 142 2.48 -4.83 -8.72
CA VAL A 142 2.51 -3.46 -8.21
C VAL A 142 2.52 -3.42 -6.67
N THR A 143 1.82 -4.35 -5.99
CA THR A 143 1.91 -4.50 -4.53
C THR A 143 3.30 -4.97 -4.07
N PHE A 144 3.99 -5.81 -4.87
CA PHE A 144 5.37 -6.21 -4.61
C PHE A 144 6.31 -5.00 -4.74
N GLN A 145 6.18 -4.23 -5.82
CA GLN A 145 6.96 -3.01 -6.02
C GLN A 145 6.71 -1.97 -4.91
N ALA A 146 5.47 -1.88 -4.40
CA ALA A 146 5.14 -1.01 -3.27
C ALA A 146 5.84 -1.42 -1.97
N CYS A 147 5.89 -2.71 -1.65
CA CYS A 147 6.62 -3.19 -0.48
C CYS A 147 8.11 -2.83 -0.56
N ASP A 148 8.72 -3.03 -1.73
CA ASP A 148 10.12 -2.65 -1.97
C ASP A 148 10.34 -1.11 -1.95
N ALA A 149 9.37 -0.31 -2.42
CA ALA A 149 9.45 1.14 -2.31
C ALA A 149 9.34 1.62 -0.85
N CYS A 150 8.43 1.05 -0.06
CA CYS A 150 8.31 1.31 1.38
C CYS A 150 9.58 0.95 2.14
N ALA A 151 10.19 -0.18 1.79
CA ALA A 151 11.47 -0.61 2.35
C ALA A 151 12.61 0.38 2.10
N LYS A 152 12.75 0.84 0.86
CA LYS A 152 13.75 1.86 0.48
C LYS A 152 13.47 3.21 1.15
N LEU A 153 12.20 3.56 1.37
CA LEU A 153 11.82 4.74 2.12
C LEU A 153 12.25 4.63 3.59
N LEU A 154 12.02 3.48 4.25
CA LEU A 154 12.50 3.25 5.62
C LEU A 154 14.01 3.34 5.73
N ALA A 155 14.75 2.76 4.78
CA ALA A 155 16.21 2.92 4.74
C ALA A 155 16.63 4.40 4.58
N SER A 156 15.88 5.17 3.79
CA SER A 156 16.12 6.62 3.61
C SER A 156 15.79 7.43 4.86
N LEU A 157 14.78 7.01 5.60
CA LEU A 157 14.37 7.59 6.87
C LEU A 157 15.43 7.35 7.95
N SER A 158 15.99 6.14 8.03
CA SER A 158 17.12 5.83 8.92
C SER A 158 18.34 6.71 8.61
N ARG A 159 18.69 6.90 7.32
CA ARG A 159 19.75 7.82 6.91
C ARG A 159 19.43 9.28 7.24
N ALA A 160 18.18 9.72 7.07
CA ALA A 160 17.76 11.07 7.40
C ALA A 160 17.95 11.36 8.89
N ARG A 161 17.54 10.42 9.76
CA ARG A 161 17.76 10.51 11.21
C ARG A 161 19.24 10.59 11.57
N GLU A 162 20.07 9.73 10.98
CA GLU A 162 21.53 9.73 11.20
C GLU A 162 22.14 11.08 10.79
N HIS A 163 21.87 11.55 9.56
CA HIS A 163 22.37 12.82 9.05
C HIS A 163 21.94 14.01 9.92
N HIS A 164 20.65 14.08 10.28
CA HIS A 164 20.14 15.16 11.12
C HIS A 164 20.79 15.16 12.51
N ARG A 165 20.95 13.99 13.16
CA ARG A 165 21.66 13.90 14.46
C ARG A 165 23.12 14.32 14.35
N SER A 166 23.83 13.91 13.29
CA SER A 166 25.22 14.32 13.05
C SER A 166 25.33 15.83 12.85
N ILE A 167 24.44 16.42 12.05
CA ILE A 167 24.41 17.87 11.80
C ILE A 167 24.18 18.62 13.11
N ARG A 168 23.19 18.22 13.92
CA ARG A 168 22.92 18.86 15.21
C ARG A 168 24.10 18.76 16.16
N HIS A 169 24.69 17.58 16.29
CA HIS A 169 25.82 17.35 17.17
C HIS A 169 27.02 18.25 16.82
N LEU A 170 27.37 18.30 15.53
CA LEU A 170 28.48 19.13 15.06
C LEU A 170 28.16 20.62 15.14
N LEU A 171 26.93 21.04 14.83
CA LEU A 171 26.50 22.43 14.98
C LEU A 171 26.60 22.89 16.44
N ALA A 172 26.19 22.05 17.39
CA ALA A 172 26.37 22.34 18.82
C ALA A 172 27.85 22.48 19.18
N LYS A 173 28.71 21.55 18.71
CA LYS A 173 30.16 21.60 18.95
C LYS A 173 30.79 22.88 18.40
N VAL A 174 30.49 23.23 17.14
CA VAL A 174 30.95 24.48 16.49
C VAL A 174 30.45 25.72 17.24
N SER A 175 29.22 25.72 17.75
CA SER A 175 28.67 26.85 18.51
C SER A 175 29.31 27.06 19.90
N SER A 176 29.91 26.00 20.44
CA SER A 176 30.57 26.00 21.75
C SER A 176 32.08 26.30 21.68
N ALA A 177 32.71 26.07 20.52
CA ALA A 177 34.13 26.27 20.30
C ALA A 177 34.51 27.76 20.11
N CYS A 178 35.77 28.09 20.39
CA CYS A 178 36.37 29.34 19.93
C CYS A 178 36.92 29.12 18.52
N PHE A 179 36.58 29.97 17.56
CA PHE A 179 36.98 29.82 16.14
C PHE A 179 38.50 29.89 15.89
N ASP A 180 39.31 30.20 16.90
CA ASP A 180 40.78 30.23 16.83
C ASP A 180 41.46 28.88 17.10
N ASP A 181 40.69 27.82 17.39
CA ASP A 181 41.22 26.48 17.66
C ASP A 181 41.29 25.60 16.38
N ASN A 182 42.38 24.88 16.20
CA ASN A 182 42.62 24.04 15.00
C ASN A 182 41.57 22.92 14.88
N ASP A 183 41.06 22.43 16.02
CA ASP A 183 39.99 21.44 16.10
C ASP A 183 38.63 22.01 15.65
N CYS A 184 38.38 23.31 15.85
CA CYS A 184 37.16 23.97 15.39
C CYS A 184 37.06 24.00 13.86
N CYS A 185 38.21 24.18 13.18
CA CYS A 185 38.26 24.15 11.72
C CYS A 185 37.89 22.78 11.15
N ALA A 186 38.36 21.68 11.76
CA ALA A 186 38.01 20.33 11.33
C ALA A 186 36.50 20.02 11.49
N ASP A 187 35.89 20.45 12.59
CA ASP A 187 34.45 20.27 12.81
C ASP A 187 33.60 21.11 11.85
N VAL A 188 34.02 22.34 11.55
CA VAL A 188 33.38 23.22 10.57
C VAL A 188 33.43 22.60 9.19
N ASP A 189 34.58 22.08 8.77
CA ASP A 189 34.75 21.41 7.48
C ASP A 189 33.91 20.12 7.40
N HIS A 190 33.85 19.36 8.50
CA HIS A 190 33.02 18.16 8.57
C HIS A 190 31.52 18.50 8.49
N LEU A 191 31.04 19.50 9.23
CA LEU A 191 29.67 19.98 9.14
C LEU A 191 29.35 20.49 7.73
N ALA A 192 30.26 21.24 7.10
CA ALA A 192 30.11 21.70 5.72
C ALA A 192 30.01 20.53 4.73
N SER A 193 30.78 19.46 4.94
CA SER A 193 30.70 18.24 4.12
C SER A 193 29.34 17.54 4.23
N LEU A 194 28.76 17.44 5.43
CA LEU A 194 27.43 16.85 5.65
C LEU A 194 26.31 17.72 5.07
N LEU A 195 26.44 19.05 5.14
CA LEU A 195 25.45 19.98 4.59
C LEU A 195 25.46 20.04 3.06
N ARG A 196 26.54 19.58 2.41
CA ARG A 196 26.64 19.38 0.96
C ARG A 196 25.94 18.11 0.46
N LEU A 197 25.78 17.09 1.31
CA LEU A 197 25.02 15.90 0.95
C LEU A 197 23.56 16.28 0.69
N GLU A 198 22.86 15.57 -0.19
CA GLU A 198 21.42 15.80 -0.35
C GLU A 198 20.61 15.28 0.82
N ASN A 199 19.39 15.79 1.00
CA ASN A 199 18.44 15.21 1.96
C ASN A 199 18.14 13.77 1.55
N PRO A 200 18.28 12.77 2.44
CA PRO A 200 17.86 11.41 2.14
C PRO A 200 16.37 11.30 1.76
N LEU A 201 15.53 12.27 2.16
CA LEU A 201 14.11 12.38 1.82
C LEU A 201 13.83 13.22 0.56
N CYS A 202 14.84 13.67 -0.17
CA CYS A 202 14.63 14.43 -1.40
C CYS A 202 13.90 13.59 -2.46
N SER A 203 13.24 14.27 -3.41
CA SER A 203 12.46 13.60 -4.45
C SER A 203 13.29 12.68 -5.35
N ALA A 204 14.57 12.99 -5.56
CA ALA A 204 15.50 12.17 -6.34
C ALA A 204 15.75 10.81 -5.65
N ASN A 205 16.04 10.82 -4.35
CA ASN A 205 16.23 9.62 -3.54
C ASN A 205 14.95 8.77 -3.42
N LEU A 206 13.78 9.43 -3.50
CA LEU A 206 12.47 8.80 -3.40
C LEU A 206 11.78 8.57 -4.76
N ALA A 207 12.52 8.67 -5.88
CA ALA A 207 11.95 8.54 -7.22
C ALA A 207 11.15 7.24 -7.42
N ARG A 208 11.64 6.13 -6.87
CA ARG A 208 10.96 4.82 -6.94
C ARG A 208 9.64 4.83 -6.16
N PHE A 209 9.59 5.49 -5.01
CA PHE A 209 8.36 5.63 -4.22
C PHE A 209 7.29 6.40 -5.01
N TYR A 210 7.65 7.55 -5.59
CA TYR A 210 6.71 8.35 -6.40
C TYR A 210 6.28 7.64 -7.69
N SER A 211 7.19 6.89 -8.31
CA SER A 211 6.86 6.04 -9.46
C SER A 211 5.78 5.01 -9.09
N VAL A 212 5.97 4.25 -8.01
CA VAL A 212 4.98 3.25 -7.57
C VAL A 212 3.65 3.89 -7.15
N GLN A 213 3.67 5.04 -6.48
CA GLN A 213 2.45 5.79 -6.17
C GLN A 213 1.65 6.12 -7.45
N SER A 214 2.33 6.56 -8.52
CA SER A 214 1.68 6.85 -9.80
C SER A 214 1.11 5.60 -10.48
N GLN A 215 1.82 4.47 -10.39
CA GLN A 215 1.36 3.18 -10.89
C GLN A 215 0.09 2.74 -10.14
N TYR A 216 0.04 2.91 -8.81
CA TYR A 216 -1.14 2.60 -8.00
C TYR A 216 -2.38 3.39 -8.41
N ARG A 217 -2.22 4.70 -8.68
CA ARG A 217 -3.34 5.54 -9.16
C ARG A 217 -3.89 5.00 -10.48
N THR A 218 -3.01 4.61 -11.40
CA THR A 218 -3.38 4.03 -12.69
C THR A 218 -4.07 2.67 -12.51
N LEU A 219 -3.45 1.75 -11.77
CA LEU A 219 -3.96 0.42 -11.47
C LEU A 219 -5.36 0.47 -10.82
N MET A 220 -5.54 1.35 -9.82
CA MET A 220 -6.83 1.55 -9.15
C MET A 220 -7.94 1.95 -10.14
N GLN A 221 -7.65 2.87 -11.07
CA GLN A 221 -8.62 3.26 -12.11
C GLN A 221 -8.94 2.09 -13.04
N GLN A 222 -7.94 1.34 -13.46
CA GLN A 222 -8.12 0.18 -14.34
C GLN A 222 -8.94 -0.92 -13.67
N LEU A 223 -8.63 -1.27 -12.42
CA LEU A 223 -9.37 -2.24 -11.61
C LEU A 223 -10.80 -1.79 -11.37
N THR A 224 -11.02 -0.51 -11.03
CA THR A 224 -12.38 0.04 -10.84
C THR A 224 -13.20 -0.06 -12.13
N LYS A 225 -12.61 0.27 -13.27
CA LYS A 225 -13.27 0.16 -14.58
C LYS A 225 -13.58 -1.31 -14.91
N ALA A 226 -12.63 -2.22 -14.66
CA ALA A 226 -12.81 -3.65 -14.86
C ALA A 226 -13.90 -4.21 -13.96
N HIS A 227 -13.93 -3.87 -12.67
CA HIS A 227 -14.95 -4.27 -11.73
C HIS A 227 -16.35 -3.82 -12.19
N ARG A 228 -16.50 -2.53 -12.54
CA ARG A 228 -17.76 -1.99 -13.09
C ARG A 228 -18.18 -2.73 -14.36
N ARG A 229 -17.25 -3.03 -15.27
CA ARG A 229 -17.53 -3.79 -16.49
C ARG A 229 -18.03 -5.19 -16.18
N THR A 230 -17.40 -5.89 -15.25
CA THR A 230 -17.80 -7.24 -14.83
C THR A 230 -19.20 -7.24 -14.21
N LEU A 231 -19.50 -6.29 -13.32
CA LEU A 231 -20.85 -6.13 -12.75
C LEU A 231 -21.92 -5.87 -13.82
N ARG A 232 -21.62 -5.03 -14.82
CA ARG A 232 -22.53 -4.78 -15.95
C ARG A 232 -22.81 -6.07 -16.73
N MET A 233 -21.78 -6.88 -17.01
CA MET A 233 -21.96 -8.15 -17.71
C MET A 233 -22.83 -9.13 -16.94
N VAL A 234 -22.65 -9.25 -15.63
CA VAL A 234 -23.50 -10.09 -14.75
C VAL A 234 -24.95 -9.59 -14.81
N ARG A 235 -25.19 -8.29 -14.71
CA ARG A 235 -26.53 -7.69 -14.80
C ARG A 235 -27.19 -8.02 -16.15
N LEU A 236 -26.47 -7.91 -17.27
CA LEU A 236 -26.99 -8.26 -18.60
C LEU A 236 -27.39 -9.74 -18.70
N ILE A 237 -26.59 -10.66 -18.14
CA ILE A 237 -26.93 -12.08 -18.12
C ILE A 237 -28.20 -12.34 -17.27
N ARG A 238 -28.35 -11.64 -16.14
CA ARG A 238 -29.57 -11.76 -15.31
C ARG A 238 -30.80 -11.20 -16.02
N LEU A 239 -30.68 -10.06 -16.71
CA LEU A 239 -31.79 -9.46 -17.47
C LEU A 239 -32.22 -10.33 -18.64
N THR A 240 -31.27 -10.87 -19.41
CA THR A 240 -31.58 -11.82 -20.51
C THR A 240 -32.25 -13.09 -19.99
N LYS A 241 -31.88 -13.57 -18.80
CA LYS A 241 -32.59 -14.69 -18.14
C LYS A 241 -34.02 -14.33 -17.73
N LYS A 242 -34.29 -13.08 -17.30
CA LYS A 242 -35.65 -12.60 -17.00
C LYS A 242 -36.48 -12.50 -18.29
N ALA A 243 -35.96 -11.85 -19.33
CA ALA A 243 -36.65 -11.69 -20.61
C ALA A 243 -36.96 -13.05 -21.28
N ALA A 244 -36.00 -13.99 -21.27
CA ALA A 244 -36.22 -15.32 -21.83
C ALA A 244 -37.34 -16.10 -21.11
N ARG A 245 -37.56 -15.87 -19.81
CA ARG A 245 -38.70 -16.47 -19.09
C ARG A 245 -40.03 -15.88 -19.55
N ILE A 246 -40.09 -14.55 -19.70
CA ILE A 246 -41.28 -13.85 -20.17
C ILE A 246 -41.67 -14.33 -21.57
N VAL A 247 -40.71 -14.39 -22.50
CA VAL A 247 -40.95 -14.84 -23.89
C VAL A 247 -41.44 -16.29 -23.94
N VAL A 248 -40.91 -17.18 -23.09
CA VAL A 248 -41.37 -18.58 -23.05
C VAL A 248 -42.81 -18.67 -22.52
N VAL A 249 -43.14 -17.92 -21.46
CA VAL A 249 -44.50 -17.90 -20.91
C VAL A 249 -45.48 -17.34 -21.94
N SER A 250 -45.15 -16.22 -22.59
CA SER A 250 -46.02 -15.61 -23.60
C SER A 250 -46.22 -16.52 -24.81
N ALA A 251 -45.16 -17.18 -25.30
CA ALA A 251 -45.26 -18.13 -26.41
C ALA A 251 -46.13 -19.36 -26.04
N CYS A 252 -46.01 -19.89 -24.83
CA CYS A 252 -46.87 -20.98 -24.35
C CYS A 252 -48.34 -20.55 -24.25
N SER A 253 -48.61 -19.36 -23.69
CA SER A 253 -49.97 -18.84 -23.59
C SER A 253 -50.62 -18.65 -24.97
N ILE A 254 -49.89 -18.10 -25.95
CA ILE A 254 -50.37 -17.94 -27.32
C ILE A 254 -50.62 -19.31 -27.97
N ALA A 255 -49.72 -20.29 -27.78
CA ALA A 255 -49.89 -21.62 -28.34
C ALA A 255 -51.13 -22.34 -27.77
N VAL A 256 -51.39 -22.22 -26.46
CA VAL A 256 -52.60 -22.77 -25.82
C VAL A 256 -53.86 -22.09 -26.35
N ALA A 257 -53.87 -20.76 -26.48
CA ALA A 257 -55.01 -20.03 -27.03
C ALA A 257 -55.31 -20.42 -28.49
N ALA A 258 -54.28 -20.55 -29.32
CA ALA A 258 -54.42 -20.99 -30.70
C ALA A 258 -54.97 -22.43 -30.80
N ALA A 259 -54.47 -23.34 -29.96
CA ALA A 259 -54.97 -24.72 -29.91
C ALA A 259 -56.45 -24.78 -29.52
N LEU A 260 -56.89 -23.98 -28.54
CA LEU A 260 -58.30 -23.88 -28.14
C LEU A 260 -59.19 -23.33 -29.27
N ALA A 261 -58.73 -22.30 -29.98
CA ALA A 261 -59.46 -21.75 -31.13
C ALA A 261 -59.64 -22.78 -32.25
N ILE A 262 -58.56 -23.51 -32.60
CA ILE A 262 -58.63 -24.58 -33.61
C ILE A 262 -59.62 -25.67 -33.17
N ALA A 263 -59.54 -26.14 -31.93
CA ALA A 263 -60.45 -27.16 -31.41
C ALA A 263 -61.92 -26.72 -31.50
N ALA A 264 -62.23 -25.45 -31.13
CA ALA A 264 -63.57 -24.89 -31.24
C ALA A 264 -64.08 -24.84 -32.69
N HIS A 265 -63.22 -24.50 -33.65
CA HIS A 265 -63.61 -24.46 -35.07
C HIS A 265 -63.76 -25.86 -35.71
N THR A 266 -63.00 -26.87 -35.25
CA THR A 266 -63.14 -28.26 -35.75
C THR A 266 -64.45 -28.94 -35.32
N VAL A 267 -65.17 -28.41 -34.32
CA VAL A 267 -66.51 -28.90 -33.94
C VAL A 267 -67.58 -28.45 -34.95
N ILE A 268 -67.28 -27.49 -35.83
CA ILE A 268 -68.19 -26.96 -36.86
C ILE A 268 -67.86 -27.48 -38.28
N GLY A 269 -66.69 -28.11 -38.48
CA GLY A 269 -66.26 -28.64 -39.78
C GLY A 269 -66.00 -30.15 -39.74
N ILE A 270 -66.86 -30.94 -40.38
CA ILE A 270 -66.71 -32.39 -40.55
C ILE A 270 -65.46 -32.71 -41.38
N GLY A 271 -64.57 -33.54 -40.83
CA GLY A 271 -63.72 -34.48 -41.58
C GLY A 271 -62.44 -33.92 -42.21
N VAL A 272 -61.29 -34.15 -41.55
CA VAL A 272 -60.26 -35.12 -41.98
C VAL A 272 -59.10 -35.05 -40.97
N VAL A 273 -58.78 -36.22 -40.44
CA VAL A 273 -57.63 -36.51 -39.59
C VAL A 273 -56.33 -36.21 -40.36
N ALA A 274 -55.51 -35.31 -39.84
CA ALA A 274 -54.08 -35.27 -40.16
C ALA A 274 -53.30 -35.15 -38.85
N ALA A 275 -52.72 -36.28 -38.45
CA ALA A 275 -51.83 -36.40 -37.30
C ALA A 275 -50.57 -35.54 -37.52
N ALA A 276 -50.60 -34.28 -37.11
CA ALA A 276 -49.39 -33.49 -36.92
C ALA A 276 -48.81 -33.81 -35.54
N ALA A 277 -47.98 -34.85 -35.47
CA ALA A 277 -47.14 -35.12 -34.32
C ALA A 277 -46.36 -33.83 -33.96
N PRO A 278 -46.33 -33.37 -32.70
CA PRO A 278 -45.42 -32.29 -32.33
C PRO A 278 -44.02 -32.85 -32.53
N MET A 279 -43.35 -32.39 -33.59
CA MET A 279 -41.95 -32.65 -33.83
C MET A 279 -41.22 -32.30 -32.54
N VAL A 280 -40.80 -33.33 -31.81
CA VAL A 280 -40.02 -33.23 -30.58
C VAL A 280 -38.72 -32.57 -30.99
N MET A 281 -38.72 -31.24 -30.99
CA MET A 281 -37.52 -30.45 -31.15
C MET A 281 -36.59 -30.91 -30.05
N THR A 282 -35.57 -31.67 -30.45
CA THR A 282 -34.56 -32.26 -29.59
C THR A 282 -34.21 -31.27 -28.49
N THR A 283 -34.58 -31.55 -27.25
CA THR A 283 -34.42 -30.65 -26.09
C THR A 283 -32.97 -30.59 -25.60
N ARG A 284 -32.09 -31.41 -26.20
CA ARG A 284 -30.68 -31.60 -25.84
C ARG A 284 -29.77 -30.34 -25.99
N PRO A 285 -29.86 -29.49 -27.03
CA PRO A 285 -29.03 -28.27 -27.13
C PRO A 285 -29.51 -27.15 -26.19
N ARG A 286 -30.79 -27.11 -25.79
CA ARG A 286 -31.33 -26.07 -24.90
C ARG A 286 -30.85 -26.23 -23.45
N ALA A 287 -30.71 -27.46 -22.96
CA ALA A 287 -30.18 -27.72 -21.62
C ALA A 287 -28.69 -27.38 -21.52
N ALA A 288 -27.87 -27.79 -22.50
CA ALA A 288 -26.45 -27.47 -22.55
C ALA A 288 -26.20 -25.96 -22.61
N MET A 289 -26.96 -25.23 -23.42
CA MET A 289 -26.87 -23.76 -23.53
C MET A 289 -27.27 -23.04 -22.23
N ARG A 290 -28.28 -23.54 -21.51
CA ARG A 290 -28.67 -23.01 -20.18
C ARG A 290 -27.57 -23.26 -19.14
N ARG A 291 -26.98 -24.46 -19.10
CA ARG A 291 -25.86 -24.78 -18.20
C ARG A 291 -24.63 -23.92 -18.50
N GLY A 292 -24.28 -23.74 -19.78
CA GLY A 292 -23.16 -22.88 -20.19
C GLY A 292 -23.35 -21.41 -19.79
N ARG A 293 -24.57 -20.87 -19.95
CA ARG A 293 -24.89 -19.50 -19.48
C ARG A 293 -24.81 -19.36 -17.96
N ALA A 294 -25.29 -20.35 -17.20
CA ALA A 294 -25.21 -20.34 -15.75
C ALA A 294 -23.76 -20.44 -15.26
N ALA A 295 -22.94 -21.29 -15.89
CA ALA A 295 -21.51 -21.39 -15.62
C ALA A 295 -20.79 -20.06 -15.91
N ARG A 296 -21.09 -19.42 -17.05
CA ARG A 296 -20.55 -18.09 -17.39
C ARG A 296 -20.95 -17.01 -16.39
N ALA A 297 -22.20 -17.01 -15.93
CA ALA A 297 -22.68 -16.07 -14.92
C ALA A 297 -21.90 -16.22 -13.60
N ARG A 298 -21.76 -17.45 -13.11
CA ARG A 298 -21.00 -17.76 -11.89
C ARG A 298 -19.53 -17.39 -12.01
N HIS A 299 -18.90 -17.67 -13.15
CA HIS A 299 -17.51 -17.28 -13.40
C HIS A 299 -17.34 -15.75 -13.38
N LEU A 300 -18.23 -15.01 -14.05
CA LEU A 300 -18.23 -13.55 -14.04
C LEU A 300 -18.48 -12.96 -12.64
N GLU A 301 -19.34 -13.59 -11.83
CA GLU A 301 -19.57 -13.19 -10.45
C GLU A 301 -18.30 -13.35 -9.60
N ARG A 302 -17.58 -14.48 -9.73
CA ARG A 302 -16.29 -14.71 -9.06
C ARG A 302 -15.21 -13.73 -9.51
N LEU A 303 -15.06 -13.55 -10.83
CA LEU A 303 -14.14 -12.56 -11.37
C LEU A 303 -14.48 -11.15 -10.89
N GLY A 304 -15.78 -10.86 -10.73
CA GLY A 304 -16.26 -9.61 -10.17
C GLY A 304 -15.83 -9.41 -8.72
N ALA A 305 -15.91 -10.46 -7.89
CA ALA A 305 -15.44 -10.46 -6.52
C ALA A 305 -13.91 -10.27 -6.44
N GLN A 306 -13.14 -11.05 -7.21
CA GLN A 306 -11.68 -10.94 -7.28
C GLN A 306 -11.20 -9.54 -7.68
N VAL A 307 -11.70 -9.01 -8.80
CA VAL A 307 -11.35 -7.66 -9.27
C VAL A 307 -11.90 -6.58 -8.32
N GLY A 308 -13.03 -6.85 -7.65
CA GLY A 308 -13.59 -5.95 -6.63
C GLY A 308 -12.71 -5.85 -5.39
N ALA A 309 -12.23 -6.99 -4.88
CA ALA A 309 -11.28 -7.06 -3.78
C ALA A 309 -9.97 -6.34 -4.15
N ALA A 310 -9.45 -6.58 -5.36
CA ALA A 310 -8.25 -5.92 -5.85
C ALA A 310 -8.45 -4.40 -6.00
N ALA A 311 -9.60 -3.95 -6.52
CA ALA A 311 -9.92 -2.53 -6.61
C ALA A 311 -9.99 -1.87 -5.23
N LYS A 312 -10.60 -2.54 -4.25
CA LYS A 312 -10.66 -2.07 -2.86
C LYS A 312 -9.26 -1.98 -2.24
N GLY A 313 -8.45 -3.04 -2.39
CA GLY A 313 -7.07 -3.06 -1.92
C GLY A 313 -6.22 -1.96 -2.56
N ALA A 314 -6.33 -1.78 -3.87
CA ALA A 314 -5.63 -0.73 -4.60
C ALA A 314 -6.03 0.69 -4.15
N TYR A 315 -7.30 0.90 -3.84
CA TYR A 315 -7.78 2.16 -3.29
C TYR A 315 -7.20 2.47 -1.90
N ILE A 316 -7.21 1.49 -0.98
CA ILE A 316 -6.73 1.69 0.39
C ILE A 316 -5.21 1.92 0.38
N VAL A 317 -4.43 1.05 -0.28
CA VAL A 317 -2.98 1.23 -0.37
C VAL A 317 -2.63 2.53 -1.10
N GLY A 318 -3.34 2.86 -2.19
CA GLY A 318 -3.12 4.14 -2.89
C GLY A 318 -3.34 5.36 -1.97
N ARG A 319 -4.33 5.28 -1.06
CA ARG A 319 -4.57 6.32 -0.05
C ARG A 319 -3.43 6.39 0.97
N ASP A 320 -2.91 5.25 1.40
CA ASP A 320 -1.76 5.19 2.31
C ASP A 320 -0.52 5.85 1.68
N PHE A 321 -0.25 5.58 0.39
CA PHE A 321 0.82 6.25 -0.36
C PHE A 321 0.61 7.77 -0.46
N ASP A 322 -0.61 8.25 -0.64
CA ASP A 322 -0.90 9.69 -0.63
C ASP A 322 -0.66 10.30 0.76
N THR A 323 -0.90 9.56 1.84
CA THR A 323 -0.60 9.99 3.21
C THR A 323 0.89 10.02 3.46
N ILE A 324 1.60 8.95 3.14
CA ILE A 324 3.07 8.89 3.21
C ILE A 324 3.70 10.01 2.38
N SER A 325 3.22 10.27 1.16
CA SER A 325 3.75 11.35 0.33
C SER A 325 3.61 12.74 0.97
N ARG A 326 2.55 12.97 1.76
CA ARG A 326 2.34 14.23 2.48
C ARG A 326 3.25 14.33 3.70
N THR A 327 3.39 13.24 4.46
CA THR A 327 4.28 13.22 5.64
C THR A 327 5.75 13.24 5.25
N VAL A 328 6.16 12.60 4.15
CA VAL A 328 7.49 12.75 3.54
C VAL A 328 7.80 14.21 3.26
N ARG A 329 6.86 14.94 2.64
CA ARG A 329 7.05 16.36 2.35
C ARG A 329 7.23 17.17 3.63
N ARG A 330 6.38 16.93 4.64
CA ARG A 330 6.45 17.64 5.93
C ARG A 330 7.80 17.39 6.62
N ALA A 331 8.23 16.13 6.70
CA ALA A 331 9.52 15.77 7.29
C ALA A 331 10.71 16.32 6.49
N HIS A 332 10.64 16.28 5.15
CA HIS A 332 11.66 16.85 4.28
C HIS A 332 11.82 18.35 4.51
N ASP A 333 10.71 19.09 4.53
CA ASP A 333 10.72 20.55 4.65
C ASP A 333 11.26 20.98 6.04
N GLU A 334 10.91 20.25 7.10
CA GLU A 334 11.44 20.50 8.44
C GLU A 334 12.95 20.25 8.51
N VAL A 335 13.42 19.11 7.97
CA VAL A 335 14.84 18.78 7.93
C VAL A 335 15.61 19.78 7.08
N GLU A 336 15.11 20.17 5.90
CA GLU A 336 15.78 21.16 5.06
C GLU A 336 15.80 22.56 5.69
N HIS A 337 14.77 22.92 6.46
CA HIS A 337 14.75 24.20 7.16
C HIS A 337 15.92 24.32 8.14
N GLU A 338 16.10 23.33 9.02
CA GLU A 338 17.22 23.33 9.95
C GLU A 338 18.59 23.24 9.26
N ARG A 339 18.67 22.47 8.17
CA ARG A 339 19.91 22.40 7.37
C ARG A 339 20.25 23.74 6.76
N GLU A 340 19.26 24.50 6.29
CA GLU A 340 19.50 25.83 5.77
C GLU A 340 19.94 26.79 6.88
N MET A 341 19.34 26.71 8.08
CA MET A 341 19.83 27.47 9.24
C MET A 341 21.29 27.15 9.55
N ALA A 342 21.66 25.86 9.58
CA ALA A 342 23.04 25.43 9.79
C ALA A 342 23.99 25.94 8.69
N ARG A 343 23.56 25.93 7.41
CA ARG A 343 24.33 26.51 6.30
C ARG A 343 24.53 28.01 6.47
N MET A 344 23.51 28.73 6.94
CA MET A 344 23.59 30.17 7.22
C MET A 344 24.57 30.48 8.36
N ALA A 345 24.55 29.69 9.45
CA ALA A 345 25.52 29.81 10.54
C ALA A 345 26.97 29.63 10.06
N LEU A 346 27.22 28.63 9.21
CA LEU A 346 28.56 28.41 8.64
C LEU A 346 29.02 29.55 7.72
N ARG A 347 28.12 30.14 6.93
CA ARG A 347 28.44 31.26 6.04
C ARG A 347 28.74 32.54 6.81
N GLY A 348 27.98 32.81 7.87
CA GLY A 348 28.16 34.01 8.68
C GLY A 348 29.49 34.04 9.44
N ARG A 349 30.05 32.87 9.79
CA ARG A 349 31.29 32.75 10.61
C ARG A 349 31.27 33.58 11.90
N GLU A 350 30.07 33.86 12.41
CA GLU A 350 29.84 34.61 13.64
C GLU A 350 29.41 33.65 14.74
N LEU A 351 30.13 33.65 15.87
CA LEU A 351 29.84 32.75 17.00
C LEU A 351 28.46 33.00 17.60
N GLN A 352 28.00 34.25 17.56
CA GLN A 352 26.67 34.61 18.04
C GLN A 352 25.58 33.99 17.15
N LEU A 353 25.72 34.14 15.83
CA LEU A 353 24.81 33.50 14.85
C LEU A 353 24.82 31.98 14.98
N ALA A 354 26.01 31.36 15.11
CA ALA A 354 26.13 29.92 15.27
C ALA A 354 25.46 29.43 16.57
N ARG A 355 25.57 30.17 17.68
CA ARG A 355 24.89 29.87 18.95
C ARG A 355 23.38 30.04 18.89
N GLU A 356 22.89 31.08 18.22
CA GLU A 356 21.45 31.29 18.04
C GLU A 356 20.84 30.18 17.19
N VAL A 357 21.47 29.86 16.05
CA VAL A 357 21.07 28.77 15.18
C VAL A 357 21.14 27.42 15.90
N ALA A 358 22.19 27.16 16.67
CA ALA A 358 22.29 25.91 17.45
C ALA A 358 21.17 25.78 18.49
N ARG A 359 20.77 26.88 19.15
CA ARG A 359 19.63 26.86 20.09
C ARG A 359 18.30 26.64 19.38
N GLU A 360 18.07 27.28 18.24
CA GLU A 360 16.84 27.12 17.47
C GLU A 360 16.70 25.69 16.94
N VAL A 361 17.78 25.15 16.35
CA VAL A 361 17.83 23.76 15.86
C VAL A 361 17.65 22.75 17.00
N GLU A 362 18.21 23.00 18.18
CA GLU A 362 17.99 22.11 19.33
C GLU A 362 16.54 22.21 19.85
N GLY A 363 15.92 23.39 19.80
CA GLY A 363 14.50 23.58 20.08
C GLY A 363 13.58 22.87 19.08
N GLY A 364 14.00 22.78 17.82
CA GLY A 364 13.30 22.08 16.73
C GLY A 364 13.48 20.56 16.71
N ALA A 365 14.49 20.02 17.40
CA ALA A 365 14.88 18.61 17.31
C ALA A 365 13.74 17.63 17.63
N ALA A 366 12.92 17.93 18.63
CA ALA A 366 11.76 17.11 19.00
C ALA A 366 10.72 17.06 17.86
N ARG A 367 10.51 18.19 17.17
CA ARG A 367 9.57 18.29 16.05
C ARG A 367 10.05 17.51 14.83
N VAL A 368 11.35 17.55 14.52
CA VAL A 368 11.92 16.73 13.43
C VAL A 368 11.78 15.24 13.75
N GLU A 369 12.13 14.81 14.96
CA GLU A 369 12.01 13.40 15.33
C GLU A 369 10.55 12.92 15.30
N GLU A 370 9.60 13.73 15.80
CA GLU A 370 8.16 13.46 15.73
C GLU A 370 7.71 13.30 14.27
N GLN A 371 8.16 14.16 13.36
CA GLN A 371 7.81 14.06 11.93
C GLN A 371 8.41 12.82 11.25
N LEU A 372 9.63 12.41 11.64
CA LEU A 372 10.27 11.21 11.13
C LEU A 372 9.62 9.94 11.71
N GLU A 373 9.17 9.97 12.97
CA GLU A 373 8.40 8.89 13.61
C GLU A 373 7.00 8.75 12.99
N GLU A 374 6.24 9.83 12.86
CA GLU A 374 4.92 9.85 12.18
C GLU A 374 5.03 9.26 10.77
N LEU A 375 6.06 9.66 10.02
CA LEU A 375 6.32 9.13 8.69
C LEU A 375 6.60 7.62 8.74
N GLU A 376 7.46 7.17 9.65
CA GLU A 376 7.80 5.75 9.80
C GLU A 376 6.57 4.90 10.15
N GLU A 377 5.74 5.35 11.09
CA GLU A 377 4.48 4.69 11.47
C GLU A 377 3.55 4.50 10.26
N HIS A 378 3.35 5.55 9.46
CA HIS A 378 2.55 5.45 8.25
C HIS A 378 3.11 4.46 7.23
N VAL A 379 4.44 4.31 7.14
CA VAL A 379 5.05 3.30 6.26
C VAL A 379 4.77 1.89 6.78
N TYR A 380 4.85 1.64 8.09
CA TYR A 380 4.48 0.33 8.67
C TYR A 380 3.00 0.00 8.48
N LEU A 381 2.12 0.96 8.71
CA LEU A 381 0.69 0.79 8.46
C LEU A 381 0.41 0.43 7.00
N CYS A 382 1.08 1.09 6.05
CA CYS A 382 0.96 0.77 4.63
C CYS A 382 1.42 -0.66 4.31
N LEU A 383 2.55 -1.13 4.88
CA LEU A 383 3.01 -2.52 4.71
C LEU A 383 1.98 -3.54 5.21
N ILE A 384 1.35 -3.27 6.36
CA ILE A 384 0.27 -4.11 6.90
C ILE A 384 -0.93 -4.10 5.95
N THR A 385 -1.33 -2.93 5.45
CA THR A 385 -2.42 -2.78 4.48
C THR A 385 -2.13 -3.56 3.19
N ILE A 386 -0.88 -3.53 2.69
CA ILE A 386 -0.45 -4.27 1.50
C ILE A 386 -0.67 -5.77 1.72
N ASN A 387 -0.18 -6.34 2.83
CA ASN A 387 -0.36 -7.76 3.13
C ASN A 387 -1.81 -8.17 3.30
N ARG A 388 -2.58 -7.38 4.05
CA ARG A 388 -4.01 -7.63 4.24
C ARG A 388 -4.74 -7.62 2.90
N SER A 389 -4.42 -6.65 2.04
CA SER A 389 -5.05 -6.52 0.74
C SER A 389 -4.67 -7.66 -0.20
N ARG A 390 -3.40 -8.06 -0.25
CA ARG A 390 -2.93 -9.22 -1.01
C ARG A 390 -3.61 -10.51 -0.56
N SER A 391 -3.71 -10.72 0.75
CA SER A 391 -4.38 -11.89 1.34
C SER A 391 -5.86 -11.96 0.98
N MET A 392 -6.59 -10.83 1.06
CA MET A 392 -7.99 -10.78 0.64
C MET A 392 -8.18 -11.12 -0.84
N VAL A 393 -7.33 -10.59 -1.73
CA VAL A 393 -7.42 -10.90 -3.16
C VAL A 393 -7.05 -12.36 -3.44
N ALA A 394 -6.03 -12.89 -2.76
CA ALA A 394 -5.62 -14.27 -2.89
C ALA A 394 -6.73 -15.25 -2.48
N GLN A 395 -7.42 -14.97 -1.37
CA GLN A 395 -8.58 -15.75 -0.92
C GLN A 395 -9.66 -15.81 -2.00
N GLU A 396 -10.05 -14.67 -2.58
CA GLU A 396 -11.04 -14.61 -3.67
C GLU A 396 -10.58 -15.36 -4.93
N VAL A 397 -9.28 -15.36 -5.22
CA VAL A 397 -8.69 -16.12 -6.34
C VAL A 397 -8.74 -17.62 -6.07
N MET A 398 -8.35 -18.05 -4.87
CA MET A 398 -8.25 -19.46 -4.48
C MET A 398 -9.62 -20.11 -4.20
N GLU A 399 -10.51 -19.45 -3.47
CA GLU A 399 -11.90 -19.91 -3.26
C GLU A 399 -12.65 -19.97 -4.59
N GLY A 400 -12.42 -19.00 -5.48
CA GLY A 400 -12.94 -19.02 -6.83
C GLY A 400 -12.48 -20.22 -7.67
N GLY A 401 -11.24 -20.69 -7.45
CA GLY A 401 -10.62 -21.85 -8.08
C GLY A 401 -11.11 -23.19 -7.53
N ALA A 402 -11.19 -23.35 -6.21
CA ALA A 402 -11.66 -24.58 -5.56
C ALA A 402 -13.12 -24.90 -5.93
N VAL A 403 -13.99 -23.89 -5.98
CA VAL A 403 -15.40 -24.04 -6.40
C VAL A 403 -15.52 -24.17 -7.94
N ALA A 404 -14.47 -23.88 -8.72
CA ALA A 404 -14.45 -24.16 -10.17
C ALA A 404 -14.10 -25.62 -10.43
N ALA A 405 -13.06 -26.14 -9.77
CA ALA A 405 -12.64 -27.54 -9.85
C ALA A 405 -13.79 -28.49 -9.44
N LYS A 406 -14.49 -28.19 -8.34
CA LYS A 406 -15.64 -28.97 -7.86
C LYS A 406 -16.90 -28.90 -8.75
N ALA A 407 -16.99 -27.91 -9.65
CA ALA A 407 -18.09 -27.78 -10.60
C ALA A 407 -17.77 -28.41 -11.98
N MET A 408 -16.52 -28.82 -12.18
CA MET A 408 -16.02 -29.47 -13.40
C MET A 408 -15.81 -30.99 -13.21
N ALA A 409 -15.53 -31.44 -11.99
CA ALA A 409 -15.73 -32.81 -11.54
C ALA A 409 -17.23 -33.08 -11.33
#